data_AF-K1T654-F1
#
_entry.id   AF-K1T654-F1
#
_cell.length_a   1.000
_cell.length_b   1.000
_cell.length_c   1.000
_cell.angle_alpha   90.00
_cell.angle_beta   90.00
_cell.angle_gamma   90.00
#
_symmetry.space_group_name_H-M   'P 1'
#
loop_
_entity.id
_entity.type
_entity.pdbx_description
1 polymer ?
#
loop_
_entity_poly.entity_id
_entity_poly.type
_entity_poly.pdbx_seq_one_letter_code
_entity_poly.pdbx_strand_id
1 'polypeptide(L)'
;MGLDIEIPERASYIRIIVGELERLHSHFLYLAHGCEVLAHETFSMRVFYLREIVMELLNMIGGNRVQYGCSVIGGVRPRCELDSKRLERLANDMDALEEGLTDFVNRFTSDSILM
;
A
#
# COMPACT_ATOMS: atom_id res chain seq x y z
N MET A 1 22.95 16.10 -1.17
CA MET A 1 23.19 17.37 -1.91
C MET A 1 23.76 16.99 -3.26
N GLY A 2 23.18 17.39 -4.40
CA GLY A 2 23.70 16.85 -5.67
C GLY A 2 23.29 17.49 -6.99
N LEU A 3 22.11 18.08 -7.14
CA LEU A 3 21.70 18.67 -8.43
C LEU A 3 21.06 20.06 -8.34
N ASP A 4 20.79 20.56 -7.12
CA ASP A 4 20.14 21.87 -6.89
C ASP A 4 18.83 22.06 -7.70
N ILE A 5 18.10 20.95 -7.89
CA ILE A 5 16.80 20.94 -8.58
C ILE A 5 15.70 21.03 -7.53
N GLU A 6 14.84 22.03 -7.66
CA GLU A 6 13.58 22.08 -6.94
C GLU A 6 12.59 21.07 -7.52
N ILE A 7 12.03 20.22 -6.64
CA ILE A 7 11.04 19.23 -7.02
C ILE A 7 9.67 19.91 -7.02
N PRO A 8 8.85 19.77 -8.08
CA PRO A 8 7.49 20.29 -8.08
C PRO A 8 6.69 19.78 -6.87
N GLU A 9 5.93 20.65 -6.22
CA GLU A 9 5.19 20.31 -4.98
C GLU A 9 4.26 19.10 -5.19
N ARG A 10 3.54 19.08 -6.33
CA ARG A 10 2.68 17.96 -6.73
C ARG A 10 3.43 16.63 -6.83
N ALA A 11 4.63 16.65 -7.40
CA ALA A 11 5.46 15.44 -7.49
C ALA A 11 5.90 14.96 -6.10
N SER A 12 6.15 15.89 -5.16
CA SER A 12 6.45 15.53 -3.76
C SER A 12 5.30 14.76 -3.11
N TYR A 13 4.05 15.23 -3.26
CA TYR A 13 2.87 14.53 -2.72
C TYR A 13 2.69 13.14 -3.32
N ILE A 14 2.82 13.00 -4.65
CA ILE A 14 2.70 11.69 -5.30
C ILE A 14 3.77 10.72 -4.77
N ARG A 15 4.99 11.19 -4.52
CA ARG A 15 6.05 10.36 -3.93
C ARG A 15 5.71 9.90 -2.51
N ILE A 16 5.15 10.78 -1.69
CA ILE A 16 4.69 10.42 -0.34
C ILE A 16 3.59 9.37 -0.43
N ILE A 17 2.57 9.60 -1.26
CA ILE A 17 1.46 8.65 -1.45
C ILE A 17 1.99 7.26 -1.84
N VAL A 18 2.85 7.19 -2.87
CA VAL A 18 3.42 5.90 -3.31
C VAL A 18 4.34 5.29 -2.26
N GLY A 19 5.11 6.09 -1.52
CA GLY A 19 5.96 5.62 -0.43
C GLY A 19 5.15 5.03 0.73
N GLU A 20 4.02 5.63 1.09
CA GLU A 20 3.14 5.12 2.15
C GLU A 20 2.34 3.89 1.69
N LEU A 21 1.96 3.80 0.41
CA LEU A 21 1.42 2.56 -0.16
C LEU A 21 2.45 1.42 -0.14
N GLU A 22 3.72 1.71 -0.43
CA GLU A 22 4.81 0.73 -0.32
C GLU A 22 5.04 0.31 1.14
N ARG A 23 4.98 1.27 2.09
CA ARG A 23 5.01 0.97 3.52
C ARG A 23 3.90 -0.03 3.88
N LEU A 24 2.65 0.24 3.49
CA LEU A 24 1.54 -0.68 3.73
C LEU A 24 1.81 -2.04 3.09
N HIS A 25 2.19 -2.07 1.82
CA HIS A 25 2.52 -3.31 1.10
C HIS A 25 3.56 -4.18 1.84
N SER A 26 4.58 -3.54 2.42
CA SER A 26 5.61 -4.19 3.25
C SER A 26 5.07 -4.68 4.59
N HIS A 27 4.27 -3.87 5.29
CA HIS A 27 3.72 -4.24 6.60
C HIS A 27 2.67 -5.36 6.49
N PHE A 28 1.85 -5.37 5.45
CA PHE A 28 0.94 -6.49 5.17
C PHE A 28 1.71 -7.78 4.88
N LEU A 29 2.83 -7.71 4.15
CA LEU A 29 3.68 -8.89 3.91
C LEU A 29 4.26 -9.42 5.23
N TYR A 30 4.78 -8.53 6.08
CA TYR A 30 5.26 -8.88 7.41
C TYR A 30 4.17 -9.53 8.26
N LEU A 31 2.97 -8.94 8.31
CA LEU A 31 1.86 -9.45 9.12
C LEU A 31 1.37 -10.83 8.64
N ALA A 32 1.30 -11.04 7.32
CA ALA A 32 0.88 -12.32 6.74
C ALA A 32 1.85 -13.45 7.12
N HIS A 33 3.15 -13.24 6.92
CA HIS A 33 4.17 -14.20 7.36
C HIS A 33 4.21 -14.36 8.89
N GLY A 34 3.96 -13.29 9.66
CA GLY A 34 3.79 -13.39 11.11
C GLY A 34 2.69 -14.37 11.49
N CYS A 35 1.55 -14.35 10.79
CA CYS A 35 0.47 -15.31 10.99
C CYS A 35 0.87 -16.73 10.58
N GLU A 36 1.61 -16.92 9.48
CA GLU A 36 2.09 -18.24 9.03
C GLU A 36 3.05 -18.88 10.04
N VAL A 37 3.96 -18.10 10.62
CA VAL A 37 4.88 -18.58 11.66
C VAL A 37 4.13 -19.08 12.89
N LEU A 38 2.97 -18.48 13.18
CA LEU A 38 2.07 -18.90 14.27
C LEU A 38 1.10 -20.02 13.85
N ALA A 39 1.30 -20.62 12.67
CA ALA A 39 0.42 -21.63 12.07
C ALA A 39 -1.03 -21.18 11.81
N HIS A 40 -1.27 -19.86 11.72
CA HIS A 40 -2.56 -19.28 11.37
C HIS A 40 -2.67 -19.00 9.86
N GLU A 41 -2.75 -20.07 9.06
CA GLU A 41 -2.79 -19.97 7.59
C GLU A 41 -4.00 -19.17 7.08
N THR A 42 -5.16 -19.29 7.72
CA THR A 42 -6.36 -18.54 7.32
C THR A 42 -6.19 -17.04 7.54
N PHE A 43 -5.59 -16.62 8.66
CA PHE A 43 -5.30 -15.22 8.89
C PHE A 43 -4.24 -14.71 7.91
N SER A 44 -3.19 -15.48 7.64
CA SER A 44 -2.20 -15.14 6.59
C SER A 44 -2.87 -14.84 5.25
N MET A 45 -3.70 -15.77 4.75
CA MET A 45 -4.37 -15.61 3.47
C MET A 45 -5.35 -14.42 3.46
N ARG A 46 -5.97 -14.09 4.59
CA ARG A 46 -6.80 -12.88 4.73
C ARG A 46 -5.98 -11.60 4.64
N VAL A 47 -4.80 -11.57 5.25
CA VAL A 47 -3.87 -10.42 5.15
C VAL A 47 -3.37 -10.28 3.72
N PHE A 48 -3.02 -11.37 3.04
CA PHE A 48 -2.65 -11.34 1.62
C PHE A 48 -3.80 -10.83 0.74
N TYR A 49 -5.04 -11.22 1.02
CA TYR A 49 -6.20 -10.72 0.31
C TYR A 49 -6.37 -9.19 0.47
N LEU A 50 -6.24 -8.67 1.70
CA LEU A 50 -6.27 -7.22 1.95
C LEU A 50 -5.12 -6.50 1.23
N ARG A 51 -3.93 -7.12 1.22
CA ARG A 51 -2.74 -6.60 0.54
C ARG A 51 -2.93 -6.42 -0.97
N GLU A 52 -3.79 -7.22 -1.61
CA GLU A 52 -4.05 -7.11 -3.05
C GLU A 52 -4.65 -5.75 -3.43
N ILE A 53 -5.42 -5.12 -2.53
CA ILE A 53 -5.97 -3.76 -2.74
C ILE A 53 -4.81 -2.77 -2.92
N VAL A 54 -3.82 -2.81 -2.01
CA VAL A 54 -2.64 -1.95 -2.06
C VAL A 54 -1.81 -2.22 -3.33
N MET A 55 -1.65 -3.49 -3.70
CA MET A 55 -0.93 -3.87 -4.92
C MET A 55 -1.62 -3.40 -6.20
N GLU A 56 -2.95 -3.41 -6.21
CA GLU A 56 -3.73 -2.92 -7.33
C GLU A 56 -3.67 -1.39 -7.43
N LEU A 57 -3.66 -0.67 -6.31
CA LEU A 57 -3.37 0.77 -6.28
C LEU A 57 -1.98 1.08 -6.81
N LEU A 58 -0.96 0.36 -6.35
CA LEU A 58 0.41 0.51 -6.85
C LEU A 58 0.53 0.19 -8.35
N ASN A 59 -0.23 -0.80 -8.84
CA ASN A 59 -0.34 -1.12 -10.25
C ASN A 59 -1.03 -0.01 -11.06
N MET A 60 -2.12 0.57 -10.54
CA MET A 60 -2.80 1.70 -11.17
C MET A 60 -1.86 2.90 -11.37
N ILE A 61 -1.00 3.17 -10.39
CA ILE A 61 -0.09 4.33 -10.41
C ILE A 61 1.19 4.04 -11.22
N GLY A 62 1.87 2.93 -10.93
CA GLY A 62 3.18 2.58 -11.48
C GLY A 62 3.15 1.69 -12.71
N GLY A 63 2.02 1.02 -12.99
CA GLY A 63 1.90 0.02 -14.05
C GLY A 63 2.47 -1.36 -13.69
N ASN A 64 2.81 -1.59 -12.42
CA ASN A 64 3.31 -2.86 -11.92
C ASN A 64 2.91 -3.01 -10.44
N ARG A 65 2.71 -4.25 -9.98
CA ARG A 65 2.25 -4.58 -8.63
C ARG A 65 3.34 -4.59 -7.56
N VAL A 66 4.61 -4.72 -7.95
CA VAL A 66 5.76 -4.87 -7.03
C VAL A 66 6.88 -3.89 -7.36
N GLN A 67 7.11 -3.60 -8.65
CA GLN A 67 8.19 -2.73 -9.12
C GLN A 67 7.63 -1.51 -9.86
N TYR A 68 7.27 -0.47 -9.10
CA TYR A 68 6.43 0.63 -9.60
C TYR A 68 7.20 1.71 -10.36
N GLY A 69 8.49 1.92 -10.04
CA GLY A 69 9.35 2.89 -10.73
C GLY A 69 8.84 4.34 -10.73
N CYS A 70 7.96 4.74 -9.80
CA CYS A 70 7.29 6.05 -9.80
C CYS A 70 8.25 7.22 -9.52
N SER A 71 9.02 7.14 -8.43
CA SER A 71 9.99 8.17 -8.05
C SER A 71 11.18 8.18 -9.01
N VAL A 72 11.53 9.35 -9.52
CA VAL A 72 12.74 9.57 -10.35
C VAL A 72 13.49 10.80 -9.85
N ILE A 73 14.77 10.93 -10.23
CA ILE A 73 15.55 12.12 -9.91
C ILE A 73 14.86 13.33 -10.56
N GLY A 74 14.51 14.33 -9.74
CA GLY A 74 13.81 15.54 -10.19
C GLY A 74 12.27 15.48 -10.12
N GLY A 75 11.65 14.36 -9.72
CA GLY A 75 10.19 14.30 -9.58
C GLY A 75 9.60 12.89 -9.66
N VAL A 76 8.55 12.74 -10.47
CA VAL A 76 7.86 11.48 -10.72
C VAL A 76 7.78 11.19 -12.21
N ARG A 77 7.63 9.92 -12.59
CA ARG A 77 7.37 9.56 -13.99
C ARG A 77 6.03 10.15 -14.44
N PRO A 78 5.90 10.70 -15.66
CA PRO A 78 4.64 11.27 -16.15
C PRO A 78 3.44 10.33 -16.09
N ARG A 79 3.65 9.02 -16.23
CA ARG A 79 2.58 8.00 -16.12
C ARG A 79 1.96 7.93 -14.71
N CYS A 80 2.75 8.27 -13.70
CA CYS A 80 2.37 8.20 -12.29
C CYS A 80 1.61 9.45 -11.81
N GLU A 81 1.34 10.39 -12.71
CA GLU A 81 0.41 11.47 -12.42
C GLU A 81 -0.99 10.94 -12.09
N LEU A 82 -1.63 11.59 -11.12
CA LEU A 82 -2.93 11.19 -10.59
C LEU A 82 -3.99 12.18 -11.05
N ASP A 83 -4.88 11.74 -11.95
CA ASP A 83 -6.06 12.51 -12.29
C ASP A 83 -7.11 12.40 -11.16
N SER A 84 -8.19 13.19 -11.26
CA SER A 84 -9.26 13.20 -10.26
C SER A 84 -9.88 11.82 -10.05
N LYS A 85 -10.02 11.02 -11.13
CA LYS A 85 -10.57 9.65 -11.06
C LYS A 85 -9.66 8.69 -10.30
N ARG A 86 -8.34 8.75 -10.53
CA ARG A 86 -7.37 7.95 -9.79
C ARG A 86 -7.33 8.33 -8.32
N LEU A 87 -7.46 9.62 -8.00
CA LEU A 87 -7.52 10.09 -6.61
C LEU A 87 -8.78 9.61 -5.90
N GLU A 88 -9.93 9.67 -6.56
CA GLU A 88 -11.19 9.14 -6.03
C GLU A 88 -11.11 7.63 -5.78
N ARG A 89 -10.58 6.87 -6.75
CA ARG A 89 -10.35 5.43 -6.56
C ARG A 89 -9.39 5.15 -5.40
N LEU A 90 -8.32 5.93 -5.27
CA LEU A 90 -7.37 5.78 -4.16
C LEU A 90 -8.08 5.98 -2.81
N ALA A 91 -8.91 7.01 -2.66
CA ALA A 91 -9.68 7.22 -1.44
C ALA A 91 -10.62 6.04 -1.14
N ASN A 92 -11.43 5.63 -2.12
CA ASN A 92 -12.39 4.54 -1.94
C ASN A 92 -11.72 3.19 -1.60
N ASP A 93 -10.62 2.85 -2.26
CA ASP A 93 -9.89 1.61 -2.01
C ASP A 93 -9.19 1.65 -0.64
N MET A 94 -8.77 2.84 -0.18
CA MET A 94 -8.21 3.02 1.17
C MET A 94 -9.27 2.89 2.26
N ASP A 95 -10.48 3.41 2.05
CA ASP A 95 -11.61 3.24 2.98
C ASP A 95 -11.98 1.74 3.11
N ALA A 96 -12.05 1.03 1.98
CA ALA A 96 -12.31 -0.41 1.96
C ALA A 96 -11.20 -1.22 2.66
N LEU A 97 -9.94 -0.81 2.50
CA LEU A 97 -8.80 -1.42 3.17
C LEU A 97 -8.86 -1.20 4.69
N GLU A 98 -9.23 0.00 5.15
CA GLU A 98 -9.40 0.32 6.56
C GLU A 98 -10.51 -0.51 7.21
N GLU A 99 -11.67 -0.62 6.55
CA GLU A 99 -12.78 -1.46 7.02
C GLU A 99 -12.34 -2.93 7.13
N GLY A 100 -11.72 -3.46 6.08
CA GLY A 100 -11.25 -4.84 6.04
C GLY A 100 -10.15 -5.14 7.08
N LEU A 101 -9.22 -4.21 7.28
CA LEU A 101 -8.18 -4.33 8.31
C LEU A 101 -8.78 -4.27 9.71
N THR A 102 -9.77 -3.41 9.95
CA THR A 102 -10.44 -3.29 11.26
C THR A 102 -11.18 -4.57 11.62
N ASP A 103 -11.94 -5.17 10.69
CA ASP A 103 -12.57 -6.49 10.89
C ASP A 103 -11.53 -7.59 11.14
N PHE A 104 -10.42 -7.59 10.37
CA PHE A 104 -9.32 -8.51 10.59
C PHE A 104 -8.74 -8.38 12.00
N VAL A 105 -8.42 -7.16 12.45
CA VAL A 105 -7.83 -6.89 13.77
C VAL A 105 -8.77 -7.37 14.87
N ASN A 106 -10.06 -7.02 14.80
CA ASN A 106 -11.05 -7.43 15.81
C ASN A 106 -11.11 -8.95 15.99
N ARG A 107 -11.06 -9.70 14.88
CA ARG A 107 -11.05 -11.17 14.92
C ARG A 107 -9.74 -11.73 15.43
N PHE A 108 -8.61 -11.18 14.95
CA PHE A 108 -7.27 -11.62 15.33
C PHE A 108 -7.02 -11.41 16.83
N THR A 109 -7.43 -10.27 17.39
CA THR A 109 -7.30 -10.00 18.82
C THR A 109 -8.30 -10.76 19.68
N SER A 110 -9.42 -11.24 19.12
CA SER A 110 -10.38 -12.05 19.86
C SER A 110 -9.98 -13.54 19.93
N ASP A 111 -8.93 -13.94 19.21
CA ASP A 111 -8.46 -15.32 19.18
C ASP A 111 -7.72 -15.69 20.47
N SER A 112 -8.25 -16.69 21.18
CA SER A 112 -7.72 -17.22 22.44
C SER A 112 -6.30 -17.83 22.34
N ILE A 113 -5.82 -18.12 21.13
CA ILE A 113 -4.46 -18.64 20.90
C ILE A 113 -3.43 -17.51 21.02
N LEU A 114 -3.84 -16.26 20.74
CA LEU A 114 -2.97 -15.08 20.72
C LEU A 114 -3.07 -14.24 21.99
N MET A 115 -4.25 -14.20 22.65
CA MET A 115 -4.49 -13.55 23.95
C MET A 115 -5.27 -14.47 24.89
#